data_AF-A0A0N5C065-F1
#
_entry.id   AF-A0A0N5C065-F1
#
_cell.length_a   1.000
_cell.length_b   1.000
_cell.length_c   1.000
_cell.angle_alpha   90.00
_cell.angle_beta   90.00
_cell.angle_gamma   90.00
#
_symmetry.space_group_name_H-M   'P 1'
#
loop_
_entity.id
_entity.type
_entity.pdbx_description
1 polymer ?
#
loop_
_entity_poly.entity_id
_entity_poly.type
_entity_poly.pdbx_seq_one_letter_code
_entity_poly.pdbx_strand_id
1 'polypeptide(L)'
;MRAEVMANYQKIIPNKSKIFEGVIVSSEQGIDMYLVKILFDDAYFRNKDINLLSPTKTDFERLMSRYQRYIGIRIANKDKTVYVCIKFTPKSM
;
A
#
# COMPACT_ATOMS: atom_id res chain seq x y z
N MET A 1 -11.74 -6.11 8.21
CA MET A 1 -10.31 -5.88 7.89
C MET A 1 -10.12 -4.49 7.26
N ARG A 2 -8.96 -3.80 7.33
CA ARG A 2 -8.90 -2.34 7.02
C ARG A 2 -9.24 -1.96 5.57
N ALA A 3 -8.85 -2.77 4.58
CA ALA A 3 -9.24 -2.55 3.19
C ALA A 3 -10.77 -2.59 3.01
N GLU A 4 -11.46 -3.55 3.65
CA GLU A 4 -12.93 -3.64 3.63
C GLU A 4 -13.59 -2.42 4.29
N VAL A 5 -13.01 -1.92 5.38
CA VAL A 5 -13.51 -0.70 6.03
C VAL A 5 -13.41 0.49 5.06
N MET A 6 -12.27 0.65 4.38
CA MET A 6 -12.11 1.70 3.37
C MET A 6 -13.08 1.53 2.20
N ALA A 7 -13.31 0.30 1.76
CA ALA A 7 -14.28 -0.03 0.72
C ALA A 7 -15.71 0.34 1.15
N ASN A 8 -16.10 0.02 2.38
CA ASN A 8 -17.42 0.34 2.90
C ASN A 8 -17.67 1.85 3.06
N TYR A 9 -16.66 2.60 3.49
CA TYR A 9 -16.76 4.07 3.64
C TYR A 9 -16.33 4.84 2.38
N GLN A 10 -15.90 4.12 1.35
CA GLN A 10 -15.34 4.65 0.09
C GLN A 10 -14.26 5.72 0.30
N LYS A 11 -13.40 5.57 1.32
CA LYS A 11 -12.41 6.56 1.73
C LYS A 11 -11.10 5.93 2.19
N ILE A 12 -9.98 6.58 1.91
CA ILE A 12 -8.68 6.23 2.50
C ILE A 12 -8.70 6.62 3.99
N ILE A 13 -8.43 5.64 4.86
CA ILE A 13 -8.37 5.84 6.30
C ILE A 13 -6.92 5.66 6.77
N PRO A 14 -6.24 6.72 7.24
CA PRO A 14 -4.83 6.62 7.64
C PRO A 14 -4.61 5.62 8.78
N ASN A 15 -3.48 4.94 8.75
CA ASN A 15 -3.11 4.01 9.81
C ASN A 15 -2.68 4.78 11.07
N LYS A 16 -3.52 4.75 12.12
CA LYS A 16 -3.16 5.31 13.44
C LYS A 16 -2.29 4.38 14.31
N SER A 17 -2.13 3.11 13.93
CA SER A 17 -1.36 2.14 14.70
C SER A 17 0.11 2.17 14.29
N LYS A 18 1.00 2.38 15.27
CA LYS A 18 2.46 2.30 15.11
C LYS A 18 3.03 0.88 15.22
N ILE A 19 2.20 -0.11 15.52
CA ILE A 19 2.65 -1.51 15.74
C ILE A 19 3.12 -2.14 14.42
N PHE A 20 2.44 -1.79 13.32
CA PHE A 20 2.80 -2.24 11.98
C PHE A 20 2.89 -1.05 11.07
N GLU A 21 3.95 -1.05 10.27
CA GLU A 21 4.11 -0.12 9.17
C GLU A 21 3.28 -0.60 7.99
N GLY A 22 2.91 0.30 7.08
CA GLY A 22 2.09 -0.12 5.96
C GLY A 22 1.90 0.93 4.88
N VAL A 23 1.62 0.44 3.68
CA VAL A 23 1.22 1.21 2.51
C VAL A 23 -0.28 1.04 2.32
N ILE A 24 -0.98 2.16 2.12
CA ILE A 24 -2.39 2.17 1.77
C ILE A 24 -2.50 2.89 0.43
N VAL A 25 -3.16 2.26 -0.52
CA VAL A 25 -3.43 2.85 -1.84
C VAL A 25 -4.86 2.54 -2.24
N SER A 26 -5.46 3.43 -3.03
CA SER A 26 -6.71 3.18 -3.72
C SER A 26 -6.64 3.67 -5.15
N SER A 27 -7.40 3.05 -6.04
CA SER A 27 -7.56 3.49 -7.43
C SER A 27 -8.99 3.27 -7.89
N GLU A 28 -9.59 4.33 -8.42
CA GLU A 28 -10.80 4.24 -9.23
C GLU A 28 -10.36 3.68 -10.58
N GLN A 29 -10.88 2.52 -10.99
CA GLN A 29 -10.53 1.77 -12.22
C GLN A 29 -9.31 0.85 -12.13
N GLY A 30 -8.72 0.65 -10.95
CA GLY A 30 -7.62 -0.29 -10.76
C GLY A 30 -8.06 -1.74 -10.96
N ILE A 31 -7.21 -2.56 -11.59
CA ILE A 31 -7.30 -4.03 -11.50
C ILE A 31 -6.53 -4.43 -10.24
N ASP A 32 -7.16 -5.16 -9.31
CA ASP A 32 -6.68 -5.56 -7.98
C ASP A 32 -5.15 -5.69 -7.84
N MET A 33 -4.58 -6.75 -8.42
CA MET A 33 -3.14 -7.02 -8.34
C MET A 33 -2.31 -6.05 -9.18
N TYR A 34 -2.91 -5.43 -10.19
CA TYR A 34 -2.22 -4.47 -11.05
C TYR A 34 -1.82 -3.23 -10.25
N LEU A 35 -2.61 -2.85 -9.25
CA LEU A 35 -2.25 -1.76 -8.35
C LEU A 35 -1.02 -2.10 -7.50
N VAL A 36 -0.88 -3.35 -7.05
CA VAL A 36 0.32 -3.84 -6.35
C VAL A 36 1.52 -3.86 -7.30
N LYS A 37 1.32 -4.27 -8.55
CA LYS A 37 2.37 -4.25 -9.58
C LYS A 37 2.86 -2.83 -9.87
N ILE A 38 1.95 -1.86 -9.99
CA ILE A 38 2.31 -0.44 -10.19
C ILE A 38 3.19 0.04 -9.04
N LEU A 39 2.84 -0.27 -7.80
CA LEU A 39 3.66 0.08 -6.64
C LEU A 39 5.03 -0.60 -6.64
N PHE A 40 5.09 -1.87 -7.07
CA PHE A 40 6.36 -2.58 -7.24
C PHE A 40 7.22 -1.94 -8.33
N ASP A 41 6.65 -1.72 -9.52
CA ASP A 41 7.37 -1.15 -10.66
C ASP A 41 7.90 0.26 -10.31
N ASP A 42 7.09 1.10 -9.68
CA ASP A 42 7.49 2.44 -9.22
C ASP A 42 8.71 2.37 -8.27
N ALA A 43 8.65 1.48 -7.27
CA ALA A 43 9.72 1.29 -6.30
C ALA A 43 10.98 0.62 -6.91
N TYR A 44 10.79 -0.32 -7.84
CA TYR A 44 11.86 -1.14 -8.44
C TYR A 44 12.61 -0.38 -9.53
N PHE A 45 11.89 0.32 -10.42
CA PHE A 45 12.47 1.03 -11.54
C PHE A 45 12.93 2.45 -11.20
N ARG A 46 12.57 2.98 -10.01
CA ARG A 46 12.91 4.35 -9.57
C ARG A 46 12.80 5.37 -10.70
N ASN A 47 11.61 5.48 -11.30
CA ASN A 47 11.36 6.57 -12.21
C ASN A 47 11.35 7.87 -11.41
N LYS A 48 12.29 8.77 -11.71
CA LYS A 48 12.40 10.09 -11.06
C LYS A 48 11.20 11.01 -11.36
N ASP A 49 10.30 10.59 -12.26
CA ASP A 49 9.27 11.43 -12.87
C ASP A 49 7.83 11.16 -12.42
N ILE A 50 7.61 10.27 -11.44
CA ILE A 50 6.25 9.97 -10.94
C ILE A 50 5.98 10.77 -9.65
N ASN A 51 4.99 11.67 -9.73
CA ASN A 51 4.51 12.47 -8.60
C ASN A 51 3.70 11.61 -7.61
N LEU A 52 4.38 11.07 -6.59
CA LEU A 52 3.75 10.41 -5.44
C LEU A 52 3.09 11.43 -4.49
N LEU A 53 1.84 11.17 -4.10
CA LEU A 53 1.06 11.97 -3.15
C LEU A 53 1.43 11.76 -1.66
N SER A 54 2.55 11.08 -1.35
CA SER A 54 2.99 10.80 0.02
C SER A 54 4.40 11.34 0.30
N PRO A 55 4.64 12.00 1.45
CA PRO A 55 5.95 12.56 1.79
C PRO A 55 7.03 11.51 2.10
N THR A 56 6.71 10.22 2.21
CA THR A 56 7.69 9.15 2.44
C THR A 56 7.72 8.15 1.30
N LYS A 57 8.58 8.45 0.32
CA LYS A 57 8.99 7.57 -0.80
C LYS A 57 9.52 6.20 -0.36
N THR A 58 9.76 6.00 0.93
CA THR A 58 10.48 4.86 1.52
C THR A 58 9.62 3.65 1.89
N ASP A 59 8.29 3.75 1.91
CA ASP A 59 7.47 2.70 2.53
C ASP A 59 7.36 1.41 1.69
N PHE A 60 7.24 1.53 0.37
CA PHE A 60 7.26 0.36 -0.53
C PHE A 60 8.69 -0.11 -0.82
N GLU A 61 9.68 0.80 -0.93
CA GLU A 61 11.10 0.40 -1.01
C GLU A 61 11.51 -0.43 0.21
N ARG A 62 11.03 -0.08 1.40
CA ARG A 62 11.30 -0.84 2.62
C ARG A 62 10.64 -2.23 2.59
N LEU A 63 9.47 -2.37 1.94
CA LEU A 63 8.86 -3.68 1.70
C LEU A 63 9.83 -4.63 1.01
N MET A 64 10.65 -4.11 0.09
CA MET A 64 11.64 -4.87 -0.66
C MET A 64 12.96 -5.11 0.10
N SER A 65 13.10 -4.61 1.34
CA SER A 65 14.34 -4.82 2.10
C SER A 65 14.43 -6.26 2.62
N ARG A 66 15.65 -6.81 2.67
CA ARG A 66 15.94 -8.13 3.25
C ARG A 66 15.54 -8.30 4.72
N TYR A 67 15.21 -7.21 5.43
CA TYR A 67 14.78 -7.25 6.82
C TYR A 67 13.28 -7.50 6.99
N GLN A 68 12.49 -7.40 5.91
CA GLN A 68 11.07 -7.71 5.97
C GLN A 68 10.86 -9.22 5.92
N ARG A 69 10.39 -9.79 7.03
CA ARG A 69 10.14 -11.23 7.14
C ARG A 69 8.71 -11.61 6.78
N TYR A 70 7.75 -10.73 7.09
CA TYR A 70 6.33 -11.00 6.91
C TYR A 70 5.63 -9.80 6.26
N ILE A 71 4.82 -10.10 5.25
CA ILE A 71 4.02 -9.13 4.52
C ILE A 71 2.57 -9.61 4.52
N GLY A 72 1.67 -8.74 4.96
CA GLY A 72 0.23 -8.96 4.88
C GLY A 72 -0.38 -8.04 3.83
N ILE A 73 -0.95 -8.63 2.78
CA ILE A 73 -1.68 -7.88 1.75
C ILE A 73 -3.17 -8.13 1.91
N ARG A 74 -3.95 -7.05 1.89
CA ARG A 74 -5.41 -7.12 1.78
C ARG A 74 -5.91 -6.18 0.72
N ILE A 75 -6.75 -6.73 -0.14
CA ILE A 75 -7.41 -6.04 -1.24
C ILE A 75 -8.91 -6.12 -0.96
N ALA A 76 -9.61 -5.01 -1.12
CA ALA A 76 -11.06 -4.97 -1.07
C ALA A 76 -11.56 -4.00 -2.12
N ASN A 77 -12.70 -4.34 -2.71
CA ASN A 77 -13.27 -3.59 -3.81
C ASN A 77 -14.66 -3.09 -3.43
N LYS A 78 -14.96 -1.85 -3.81
CA LYS A 78 -16.32 -1.31 -3.79
C LYS A 78 -16.56 -0.54 -5.07
N ASP A 79 -17.61 -0.92 -5.78
CA ASP A 79 -17.96 -0.38 -7.09
C ASP A 79 -16.78 -0.49 -8.06
N LYS A 80 -16.26 0.64 -8.55
CA LYS A 80 -15.10 0.69 -9.45
C LYS A 80 -13.78 0.97 -8.72
N THR A 81 -13.80 1.00 -7.38
CA THR A 81 -12.65 1.41 -6.58
C THR A 81 -12.05 0.22 -5.87
N VAL A 82 -10.74 0.04 -6.08
CA VAL A 82 -9.91 -0.95 -5.40
C VAL A 82 -9.18 -0.28 -4.24
N TYR A 83 -9.17 -0.94 -3.09
CA TYR A 83 -8.45 -0.52 -1.90
C TYR A 83 -7.43 -1.60 -1.53
N VAL A 84 -6.15 -1.22 -1.46
CA VAL A 84 -5.08 -2.12 -1.04
C VAL A 84 -4.45 -1.61 0.25
N CYS A 85 -4.37 -2.51 1.22
CA CYS A 85 -3.62 -2.32 2.46
C CYS A 85 -2.49 -3.35 2.51
N ILE A 86 -1.25 -2.88 2.53
CA ILE A 86 -0.06 -3.69 2.75
C ILE A 86 0.48 -3.36 4.13
N LYS A 87 0.66 -4.37 4.97
CA LYS A 87 1.30 -4.26 6.29
C LYS A 87 2.56 -5.08 6.31
N PHE A 88 3.58 -4.60 6.99
CA PHE A 88 4.86 -5.29 7.11
C PHE A 88 5.55 -4.95 8.44
N THR A 89 6.58 -5.72 8.77
CA THR A 89 7.30 -5.62 10.05
C THR A 89 8.00 -4.26 10.22
N PRO A 90 7.96 -3.65 11.42
CA PRO A 90 8.66 -2.39 11.69
C PRO A 90 10.18 -2.51 11.52
N LYS A 91 10.85 -1.37 11.29
CA LYS A 91 12.33 -1.28 11.20
C LYS A 91 13.10 -1.88 12.38
N SER A 92 12.52 -1.85 13.58
CA SER A 92 13.13 -2.37 14.80
C SER A 92 12.28 -3.51 15.35
N MET A 93 12.68 -4.74 15.04
CA MET A 93 12.37 -5.92 15.86
C MET A 93 13.67 -6.42 16.46
#